data_AF-A0A0X1KJ87-F1
#
_entry.id   AF-A0A0X1KJ87-F1
#
_cell.length_a   1.000
_cell.length_b   1.000
_cell.length_c   1.000
_cell.angle_alpha   90.00
_cell.angle_beta   90.00
_cell.angle_gamma   90.00
#
_symmetry.space_group_name_H-M   'P 1'
#
loop_
_entity.id
_entity.type
_entity.pdbx_description
1 polymer ?
#
loop_
_entity_poly.entity_id
_entity_poly.type
_entity_poly.pdbx_seq_one_letter_code
_entity_poly.pdbx_strand_id
1 'polypeptide(L)'
;MIELHLLILAIVVSFGFVFSYLAMKEHDLLKALALSSVQSTFFALGFYILAAPDIVLAYLAIAVGAYTALVILAISKTERYEVGE
;
A
#
# COMPACT_ATOMS: atom_id res chain seq x y z
N MET A 1 -25.65 12.84 -0.96
CA MET A 1 -24.66 12.43 -1.99
C MET A 1 -23.23 12.62 -1.50
N ILE A 2 -22.89 13.77 -0.89
CA ILE A 2 -21.58 14.00 -0.24
C ILE A 2 -21.32 12.96 0.89
N GLU A 3 -22.30 12.70 1.74
CA GLU A 3 -22.16 11.73 2.86
C GLU A 3 -21.80 10.30 2.40
N LEU A 4 -22.42 9.81 1.31
CA LEU A 4 -22.15 8.45 0.81
C LEU A 4 -20.72 8.33 0.28
N HIS A 5 -20.25 9.36 -0.41
CA HIS A 5 -18.90 9.41 -0.95
C HIS A 5 -17.84 9.42 0.17
N LEU A 6 -18.06 10.22 1.21
CA LEU A 6 -17.20 10.27 2.39
C LEU A 6 -17.21 8.96 3.17
N LEU A 7 -18.37 8.30 3.27
CA LEU A 7 -18.48 6.99 3.91
C LEU A 7 -17.70 5.91 3.15
N ILE A 8 -17.79 5.88 1.82
CA ILE A 8 -17.01 4.96 0.99
C ILE A 8 -15.51 5.24 1.14
N LEU A 9 -15.12 6.53 1.12
CA LEU A 9 -13.74 6.94 1.34
C LEU A 9 -13.21 6.44 2.69
N ALA A 10 -13.98 6.66 3.77
CA ALA A 10 -13.61 6.23 5.11
C ALA A 10 -13.40 4.72 5.18
N ILE A 11 -14.26 3.93 4.54
CA ILE A 11 -14.12 2.46 4.47
C ILE A 11 -12.84 2.08 3.74
N VAL A 12 -12.61 2.62 2.54
CA VAL A 12 -11.44 2.30 1.71
C VAL A 12 -10.12 2.64 2.42
N VAL A 13 -10.05 3.83 3.02
CA VAL A 13 -8.87 4.28 3.78
C VAL A 13 -8.67 3.44 5.04
N SER A 14 -9.75 3.03 5.71
CA SER A 14 -9.67 2.12 6.87
C SER A 14 -9.11 0.75 6.49
N PHE A 15 -9.52 0.19 5.34
CA PHE A 15 -8.89 -1.03 4.82
C PHE A 15 -7.41 -0.82 4.53
N GLY A 16 -7.05 0.29 3.88
CA GLY A 16 -5.64 0.67 3.67
C GLY A 16 -4.85 0.71 4.98
N PHE A 17 -5.42 1.27 6.04
CA PHE A 17 -4.82 1.30 7.38
C PHE A 17 -4.65 -0.11 7.98
N VAL A 18 -5.66 -0.98 7.87
CA VAL A 18 -5.58 -2.37 8.36
C VAL A 18 -4.47 -3.14 7.64
N PHE A 19 -4.37 -3.02 6.32
CA PHE A 19 -3.29 -3.66 5.57
C PHE A 19 -1.91 -3.07 5.90
N SER A 20 -1.84 -1.76 6.18
CA SER A 20 -0.61 -1.12 6.68
C SER A 20 -0.17 -1.73 8.00
N TYR A 21 -1.10 -1.90 8.94
CA TYR A 21 -0.82 -2.49 10.24
C TYR A 21 -0.36 -3.95 10.10
N LEU A 22 -1.01 -4.72 9.22
CA LEU A 22 -0.63 -6.10 8.96
C LEU A 22 0.77 -6.17 8.32
N ALA A 23 1.09 -5.27 7.40
CA ALA A 23 2.42 -5.19 6.79
C ALA A 23 3.53 -4.91 7.82
N MET A 24 3.26 -4.06 8.82
CA MET A 24 4.22 -3.75 9.89
C MET A 24 4.46 -4.92 10.85
N LYS A 25 3.51 -5.85 10.96
CA LYS A 25 3.61 -7.00 11.87
C LYS A 25 4.33 -8.20 11.23
N GLU A 26 4.44 -8.24 9.90
CA GLU A 26 5.04 -9.39 9.22
C GLU A 26 6.55 -9.39 9.25
N HIS A 27 7.13 -10.45 9.81
CA HIS A 27 8.57 -10.69 9.85
C HIS A 27 9.18 -11.11 8.50
N ASP A 28 8.38 -11.61 7.55
CA ASP A 28 8.84 -11.93 6.19
C ASP A 28 8.72 -10.66 5.33
N LEU A 29 9.86 -10.06 4.98
CA LEU A 29 9.93 -8.80 4.24
C LEU A 29 9.22 -8.89 2.88
N LEU A 30 9.18 -10.07 2.27
CA LEU A 30 8.47 -10.28 1.00
C LEU A 30 6.95 -10.22 1.19
N LYS A 31 6.44 -10.79 2.30
CA LYS A 31 5.02 -10.71 2.65
C LYS A 31 4.62 -9.32 3.12
N ALA A 32 5.46 -8.68 3.95
CA ALA A 32 5.28 -7.30 4.37
C ALA A 32 5.19 -6.37 3.15
N LEU A 33 6.06 -6.57 2.15
CA LEU A 33 6.02 -5.82 0.91
C LEU A 33 4.75 -6.09 0.09
N ALA A 34 4.31 -7.34 -0.03
CA ALA A 34 3.07 -7.68 -0.71
C ALA A 34 1.87 -6.99 -0.04
N LEU A 35 1.80 -7.02 1.29
CA LEU A 35 0.76 -6.34 2.07
C LEU A 35 0.83 -4.81 1.91
N SER A 36 2.03 -4.24 1.85
CA SER A 36 2.23 -2.80 1.58
C SER A 36 1.76 -2.42 0.16
N SER A 37 1.96 -3.27 -0.84
CA SER A 37 1.45 -3.03 -2.20
C SER A 37 -0.09 -3.04 -2.26
N VAL A 38 -0.73 -3.94 -1.50
CA VAL A 38 -2.19 -4.00 -1.34
C VAL A 38 -2.69 -2.74 -0.64
N GLN A 39 -2.06 -2.35 0.47
CA GLN A 39 -2.35 -1.09 1.17
C GLN A 39 -2.24 0.13 0.24
N SER A 40 -1.20 0.17 -0.59
CA SER A 40 -1.00 1.26 -1.55
C SER A 40 -2.14 1.32 -2.58
N THR A 41 -2.65 0.18 -3.01
CA THR A 41 -3.82 0.11 -3.91
C THR A 41 -5.07 0.71 -3.27
N PHE A 42 -5.31 0.46 -1.96
CA PHE A 42 -6.42 1.09 -1.25
C PHE A 42 -6.28 2.61 -1.14
N PHE A 43 -5.08 3.15 -0.91
CA PHE A 43 -4.89 4.61 -0.95
C PHE A 43 -5.06 5.20 -2.35
N ALA A 44 -4.62 4.50 -3.40
CA ALA A 44 -4.90 4.90 -4.78
C ALA A 44 -6.41 4.98 -5.06
N LEU A 45 -7.19 4.01 -4.56
CA LEU A 45 -8.65 4.06 -4.63
C LEU A 45 -9.22 5.26 -3.87
N GLY A 46 -8.65 5.61 -2.70
CA GLY A 46 -9.01 6.82 -1.96
C GLY A 46 -8.77 8.11 -2.76
N PHE A 47 -7.62 8.23 -3.44
CA PHE A 47 -7.35 9.38 -4.31
C PHE A 47 -8.26 9.45 -5.54
N TYR A 48 -8.64 8.29 -6.09
CA TYR A 48 -9.62 8.23 -7.17
C TYR A 48 -10.99 8.74 -6.72
N ILE A 49 -11.42 8.35 -5.52
CA ILE A 49 -12.65 8.84 -4.89
C ILE A 49 -12.54 10.36 -4.72
N LEU A 50 -11.43 10.89 -4.20
CA LEU A 50 -11.21 12.34 -4.07
C LEU A 50 -11.08 13.11 -5.41
N ALA A 51 -11.29 12.45 -6.55
CA ALA A 51 -11.20 13.04 -7.88
C ALA A 51 -9.82 13.65 -8.20
N ALA A 52 -8.75 13.03 -7.70
CA ALA A 52 -7.37 13.40 -7.98
C ALA A 52 -6.71 12.37 -8.92
N PRO A 53 -7.02 12.36 -10.23
CA PRO A 53 -6.54 11.32 -11.16
C PRO A 53 -5.05 11.41 -11.49
N ASP A 54 -4.47 12.60 -11.39
CA ASP A 54 -3.04 12.88 -11.59
C ASP A 54 -2.17 12.14 -10.58
N ILE A 55 -2.51 12.25 -9.29
CA ILE A 55 -1.78 11.55 -8.22
C ILE A 55 -2.06 10.04 -8.24
N VAL A 56 -3.26 9.59 -8.65
CA VAL A 56 -3.58 8.15 -8.76
C VAL A 56 -2.62 7.45 -9.71
N LEU A 57 -2.42 7.99 -10.90
CA LEU A 57 -1.55 7.39 -11.91
C LEU A 57 -0.09 7.38 -11.46
N ALA A 58 0.39 8.49 -10.90
CA ALA A 58 1.74 8.58 -10.36
C ALA A 58 1.95 7.58 -9.20
N TYR A 59 0.97 7.50 -8.29
CA TYR A 59 1.06 6.64 -7.11
C TYR A 59 1.03 5.16 -7.48
N LEU A 60 0.17 4.74 -8.41
CA LEU A 60 0.16 3.35 -8.90
C LEU A 60 1.48 2.97 -9.58
N ALA A 61 2.00 3.85 -10.44
CA ALA A 61 3.27 3.59 -11.14
C ALA A 61 4.45 3.47 -10.17
N ILE A 62 4.50 4.34 -9.15
CA ILE A 62 5.63 4.41 -8.22
C ILE A 62 5.45 3.43 -7.05
N ALA A 63 4.38 3.54 -6.28
CA ALA A 63 4.22 2.80 -5.03
C ALA A 63 3.92 1.31 -5.24
N VAL A 64 3.10 0.96 -6.24
CA VAL A 64 2.73 -0.45 -6.54
C VAL A 64 3.70 -1.08 -7.55
N GLY A 65 4.26 -0.29 -8.47
CA GLY A 65 5.18 -0.76 -9.50
C GLY A 65 6.65 -0.64 -9.08
N ALA A 66 7.20 0.56 -9.28
CA ALA A 66 8.65 0.79 -9.20
C ALA A 66 9.22 0.51 -7.80
N TYR A 67 8.59 1.03 -6.75
CA TYR A 67 9.01 0.85 -5.36
C TYR A 67 8.99 -0.62 -4.98
N THR A 68 7.91 -1.34 -5.27
CA THR A 68 7.80 -2.77 -5.00
C THR A 68 8.91 -3.55 -5.71
N ALA A 69 9.17 -3.27 -6.99
CA ALA A 69 10.26 -3.92 -7.73
C ALA A 69 11.64 -3.61 -7.12
N LEU A 70 11.91 -2.35 -6.76
CA LEU A 70 13.17 -1.94 -6.14
C LEU A 70 13.40 -2.61 -4.79
N VAL A 71 12.36 -2.70 -3.95
CA VAL A 71 12.46 -3.37 -2.65
C VAL A 71 12.63 -4.88 -2.82
N ILE A 72 11.99 -5.52 -3.80
CA ILE A 72 12.28 -6.94 -4.12
C ILE A 72 13.75 -7.13 -4.48
N LEU A 73 14.32 -6.23 -5.30
CA LEU A 73 15.74 -6.30 -5.65
C LEU A 73 16.64 -6.07 -4.43
N ALA A 74 16.28 -5.16 -3.53
CA ALA A 74 17.00 -4.96 -2.28
C ALA A 74 16.94 -6.23 -1.40
N ILE A 75 15.76 -6.79 -1.19
CA ILE A 75 15.55 -8.03 -0.42
C ILE A 75 16.34 -9.20 -1.03
N SER A 76 16.42 -9.29 -2.37
CA SER A 76 17.20 -10.34 -3.04
C SER A 76 18.70 -10.28 -2.75
N LYS A 77 19.20 -9.11 -2.36
CA LYS A 77 20.61 -8.87 -1.99
C LYS A 77 20.84 -8.82 -0.48
N THR A 78 19.77 -8.87 0.32
CA THR A 78 19.81 -8.85 1.78
C THR A 78 19.16 -10.10 2.36
N GLU A 79 18.94 -10.12 3.66
CA GLU A 79 18.15 -11.16 4.30
C GLU A 79 16.65 -10.93 4.06
N ARG A 80 15.89 -12.02 3.98
CA ARG A 80 14.45 -12.01 3.71
C ARG A 80 13.60 -11.87 4.98
N TYR A 81 14.12 -12.32 6.10
CA TYR A 81 13.44 -12.24 7.38
C TYR A 81 14.02 -11.09 8.18
N GLU A 82 13.17 -10.35 8.87
CA GLU A 82 13.61 -9.33 9.80
C GLU A 82 14.36 -9.98 10.98
N VAL A 83 15.59 -9.53 11.23
CA VAL A 83 16.41 -10.01 12.36
C VAL A 83 16.06 -9.18 13.60
N GLY A 84 15.03 -9.62 14.32
CA GLY A 84 14.65 -9.14 15.65
C GLY A 84 13.24 -9.58 16.01
N GLU A 85 12.97 -10.35 17.08
CA GLU A 85 13.82 -10.99 18.11
C GLU A 85 14.31 -12.41 17.74
#